data_AF-A0A142XWN4-F1
#
_entry.id   AF-A0A142XWN4-F1
#
_cell.length_a   1.000
_cell.length_b   1.000
_cell.length_c   1.000
_cell.angle_alpha   90.00
_cell.angle_beta   90.00
_cell.angle_gamma   90.00
#
_symmetry.space_group_name_H-M   'P 1'
#
loop_
_entity.id
_entity.type
_entity.pdbx_description
1 polymer ?
#
loop_
_entity_poly.entity_id
_entity_poly.type
_entity_poly.pdbx_seq_one_letter_code
_entity_poly.pdbx_strand_id
1 'polypeptide(L)'
;MDLLTQEGRSSLASQYRDTLLGDVMPFWLRHGLDRDYGGYLTSLDRDGTVVDTDKSIWFQGRGAWMFATLYHEVEPREEWLEAARSGIEFLQRYGTDANGKHYFTVTRDGSPLRMRRYVYSESFAAIAYAAIHRATRSAEAADHAVRCYEKYLWYSFEPGVMAPKSVVLTRPSLSIGPHMISIVTAQEIRKGLGDIAVQGKTCSEWIDWSLTEIRGKFLNHKERAVMETVGLNGEVLDHFDGRQLNPGHAIECAWFVMHEGKLRNDRQLIQLGCQMLDWMWERGWDPEFGGLFYFRDLRGLPVQEYWHDMKFWWPHCEALIATLLAWSLTGESKYAAWHQQVHDWSFQHFSDPEFGEWFGYLHRDGKRSNTLKGSLWKGPFHLPRMLYTNWKILDSIS
;
A
#
# COMPACT_ATOMS: atom_id res chain seq x y z
N MET A 1 -19.55 9.41 -13.36
CA MET A 1 -19.94 10.28 -12.22
C MET A 1 -19.01 11.49 -12.24
N ASP A 2 -19.45 12.65 -12.72
CA ASP A 2 -18.53 13.76 -13.02
C ASP A 2 -17.97 14.44 -11.74
N LEU A 3 -16.69 14.20 -11.44
CA LEU A 3 -15.94 14.84 -10.34
C LEU A 3 -15.96 16.37 -10.36
N LEU A 4 -16.16 16.99 -11.52
CA LEU A 4 -16.20 18.45 -11.65
C LEU A 4 -17.48 19.04 -11.08
N THR A 5 -18.55 18.24 -10.97
CA THR A 5 -19.83 18.66 -10.39
C THR A 5 -19.93 18.27 -8.92
N GLN A 6 -20.65 19.07 -8.11
CA GLN A 6 -20.90 18.74 -6.71
C GLN A 6 -21.69 17.44 -6.57
N GLU A 7 -22.73 17.26 -7.38
CA GLU A 7 -23.54 16.04 -7.41
C GLU A 7 -22.72 14.80 -7.73
N GLY A 8 -21.83 14.87 -8.75
CA GLY A 8 -20.95 13.76 -9.08
C GLY A 8 -19.97 13.40 -7.96
N ARG A 9 -19.44 14.41 -7.25
CA ARG A 9 -18.60 14.17 -6.05
C ARG A 9 -19.37 13.51 -4.92
N SER A 10 -20.57 13.99 -4.60
CA SER A 10 -21.40 13.40 -3.55
C SER A 10 -21.85 11.97 -3.87
N SER A 11 -22.16 11.69 -5.14
CA SER A 11 -22.49 10.35 -5.62
C SER A 11 -21.29 9.41 -5.46
N LEU A 12 -20.10 9.85 -5.86
CA LEU A 12 -18.89 9.06 -5.77
C LEU A 12 -18.46 8.82 -4.31
N ALA A 13 -18.60 9.82 -3.45
CA ALA A 13 -18.34 9.71 -2.01
C ALA A 13 -19.25 8.65 -1.38
N SER A 14 -20.55 8.68 -1.71
CA SER A 14 -21.52 7.70 -1.26
C SER A 14 -21.19 6.30 -1.76
N GLN A 15 -20.85 6.16 -3.05
CA GLN A 15 -20.46 4.86 -3.61
C GLN A 15 -19.23 4.27 -2.89
N TYR A 16 -18.17 5.07 -2.66
CA TYR A 16 -16.98 4.59 -1.96
C TYR A 16 -17.27 4.21 -0.51
N ARG A 17 -18.03 5.03 0.22
CA ARG A 17 -18.47 4.73 1.59
C ARG A 17 -19.30 3.46 1.64
N ASP A 18 -20.32 3.35 0.79
CA ASP A 18 -21.29 2.26 0.83
C ASP A 18 -20.64 0.94 0.38
N THR A 19 -19.72 0.98 -0.60
CA THR A 19 -18.89 -0.18 -0.98
C THR A 19 -17.97 -0.60 0.18
N LEU A 20 -17.37 0.34 0.90
CA LEU A 20 -16.51 0.02 2.04
C LEU A 20 -17.31 -0.64 3.18
N LEU A 21 -18.38 0.02 3.61
CA LEU A 21 -19.10 -0.33 4.84
C LEU A 21 -20.16 -1.42 4.63
N GLY A 22 -20.76 -1.48 3.44
CA GLY A 22 -21.83 -2.42 3.12
C GLY A 22 -21.37 -3.70 2.41
N ASP A 23 -20.15 -3.71 1.86
CA ASP A 23 -19.63 -4.82 1.07
C ASP A 23 -18.25 -5.30 1.57
N VAL A 24 -17.21 -4.49 1.39
CA VAL A 24 -15.82 -4.95 1.56
C VAL A 24 -15.48 -5.32 3.02
N MET A 25 -15.76 -4.44 3.98
CA MET A 25 -15.44 -4.75 5.39
C MET A 25 -16.29 -5.90 5.95
N PRO A 26 -17.60 -5.98 5.67
CA PRO A 26 -18.40 -7.16 6.00
C PRO A 26 -17.85 -8.48 5.44
N PHE A 27 -17.34 -8.50 4.21
CA PHE A 27 -16.71 -9.69 3.62
C PHE A 27 -15.54 -10.18 4.50
N TRP A 28 -14.63 -9.28 4.88
CA TRP A 28 -13.46 -9.62 5.68
C TRP A 28 -13.81 -10.00 7.13
N LEU A 29 -14.83 -9.38 7.74
CA LEU A 29 -15.30 -9.77 9.09
C LEU A 29 -15.97 -11.15 9.10
N ARG A 30 -16.69 -11.48 8.04
CA ARG A 30 -17.42 -12.75 7.92
C ARG A 30 -16.48 -13.90 7.59
N HIS A 31 -15.62 -13.72 6.60
CA HIS A 31 -14.85 -14.81 5.99
C HIS A 31 -13.37 -14.80 6.39
N GLY A 32 -12.80 -13.61 6.64
CA GLY A 32 -11.37 -13.47 6.91
C GLY A 32 -10.97 -13.53 8.38
N LEU A 33 -11.83 -13.13 9.31
CA LEU A 33 -11.50 -13.12 10.74
C LEU A 33 -11.51 -14.55 11.33
N ASP A 34 -10.34 -15.02 11.77
CA ASP A 34 -10.18 -16.34 12.40
C ASP A 34 -10.52 -16.28 13.88
N ARG A 35 -11.74 -16.68 14.22
CA ARG A 35 -12.24 -16.65 15.61
C ARG A 35 -11.67 -17.78 16.48
N ASP A 36 -11.11 -18.83 15.87
CA ASP A 36 -10.60 -19.99 16.60
C ASP A 36 -9.14 -19.79 17.04
N TYR A 37 -8.30 -19.24 16.15
CA TYR A 37 -6.86 -19.05 16.38
C TYR A 37 -6.42 -17.58 16.45
N GLY A 38 -7.34 -16.64 16.27
CA GLY A 38 -7.04 -15.20 16.18
C GLY A 38 -6.38 -14.81 14.86
N GLY A 39 -6.36 -13.50 14.58
CA GLY A 39 -5.83 -12.95 13.34
C GLY A 39 -6.74 -13.19 12.13
N TYR A 40 -6.17 -13.07 10.93
CA TYR A 40 -6.91 -13.13 9.67
C TYR A 40 -6.42 -14.25 8.75
N LEU A 41 -7.36 -15.00 8.19
CA LEU A 41 -7.19 -15.86 7.03
C LEU A 41 -7.43 -15.03 5.77
N THR A 42 -6.41 -14.91 4.92
CA THR A 42 -6.53 -14.09 3.71
C THR A 42 -6.73 -14.90 2.44
N SER A 43 -6.37 -16.18 2.41
CA SER A 43 -6.53 -17.01 1.21
C SER A 43 -7.97 -17.49 1.07
N LEU A 44 -8.81 -16.63 0.49
CA LEU A 44 -10.25 -16.81 0.33
C LEU A 44 -10.63 -16.91 -1.16
N ASP A 45 -11.49 -17.87 -1.50
CA ASP A 45 -12.09 -17.98 -2.84
C ASP A 45 -13.23 -16.96 -3.02
N ARG A 46 -13.89 -16.99 -4.19
CA ARG A 46 -14.94 -16.04 -4.60
C ARG A 46 -16.01 -15.83 -3.54
N ASP A 47 -16.52 -16.91 -2.97
CA ASP A 47 -17.62 -16.93 -2.00
C ASP A 47 -17.15 -16.77 -0.54
N GLY A 48 -15.86 -16.52 -0.33
CA GLY A 48 -15.26 -16.43 0.99
C GLY A 48 -14.89 -17.77 1.62
N THR A 49 -14.96 -18.87 0.88
CA THR A 49 -14.42 -20.17 1.32
C THR A 49 -12.91 -20.06 1.55
N VAL A 50 -12.44 -20.59 2.68
CA VAL A 50 -11.01 -20.65 3.00
C VAL A 50 -10.34 -21.69 2.11
N VAL A 51 -9.36 -21.26 1.32
CA VAL A 51 -8.58 -22.11 0.41
C VAL A 51 -7.27 -22.57 1.06
N ASP A 52 -6.68 -21.72 1.88
CA ASP A 52 -5.43 -21.99 2.59
C ASP A 52 -5.46 -21.30 3.96
N THR A 53 -4.86 -21.94 4.96
CA THR A 53 -4.93 -21.48 6.36
C THR A 53 -3.65 -20.82 6.87
N ASP A 54 -2.59 -20.77 6.08
CA ASP A 54 -1.37 -20.05 6.43
C ASP A 54 -1.64 -18.55 6.53
N LYS A 55 -1.03 -17.92 7.53
CA LYS A 55 -1.24 -16.51 7.86
C LYS A 55 -0.05 -15.67 7.42
N SER A 56 -0.35 -14.69 6.57
CA SER A 56 0.59 -13.63 6.19
C SER A 56 0.71 -12.61 7.32
N ILE A 57 1.91 -12.42 7.87
CA ILE A 57 2.19 -11.42 8.91
C ILE A 57 1.91 -10.00 8.41
N TRP A 58 2.10 -9.74 7.11
CA TRP A 58 1.77 -8.45 6.49
C TRP A 58 0.29 -8.11 6.67
N PHE A 59 -0.59 -9.09 6.46
CA PHE A 59 -2.03 -8.86 6.58
C PHE A 59 -2.55 -8.88 8.01
N GLN A 60 -1.81 -9.46 8.95
CA GLN A 60 -2.08 -9.26 10.37
C GLN A 60 -1.90 -7.78 10.75
N GLY A 61 -0.81 -7.15 10.29
CA GLY A 61 -0.59 -5.71 10.49
C GLY A 61 -1.57 -4.85 9.69
N ARG A 62 -1.63 -5.05 8.37
CA ARG A 62 -2.48 -4.25 7.47
C ARG A 62 -3.97 -4.31 7.82
N GLY A 63 -4.50 -5.50 8.15
CA GLY A 63 -5.88 -5.67 8.58
C GLY A 63 -6.15 -4.97 9.91
N ALA A 64 -5.28 -5.15 10.91
CA ALA A 64 -5.43 -4.50 12.20
C ALA A 64 -5.40 -2.96 12.08
N TRP A 65 -4.50 -2.42 11.24
CA TRP A 65 -4.48 -1.01 10.90
C TRP A 65 -5.81 -0.54 10.30
N MET A 66 -6.35 -1.28 9.33
CA MET A 66 -7.59 -0.93 8.65
C MET A 66 -8.78 -0.88 9.63
N PHE A 67 -8.99 -1.95 10.40
CA PHE A 67 -10.08 -2.03 11.37
C PHE A 67 -9.96 -0.98 12.49
N ALA A 68 -8.76 -0.77 13.05
CA ALA A 68 -8.53 0.24 14.08
C ALA A 68 -8.77 1.67 13.55
N THR A 69 -8.39 1.93 12.29
CA THR A 69 -8.61 3.22 11.63
C THR A 69 -10.10 3.49 11.44
N LEU A 70 -10.88 2.51 10.98
CA LEU A 70 -12.34 2.67 10.85
C LEU A 70 -13.02 2.88 12.20
N TYR A 71 -12.63 2.11 13.23
CA TYR A 71 -13.14 2.29 14.58
C TYR A 71 -12.93 3.71 15.10
N HIS A 72 -11.75 4.27 14.86
CA HIS A 72 -11.38 5.58 15.38
C HIS A 72 -11.88 6.77 14.54
N GLU A 73 -11.87 6.65 13.20
CA GLU A 73 -12.11 7.77 12.27
C GLU A 73 -13.48 7.73 11.57
N VAL A 74 -14.21 6.62 11.65
CA VAL A 74 -15.54 6.45 11.04
C VAL A 74 -16.61 6.28 12.11
N GLU A 75 -16.55 5.18 12.88
CA GLU A 75 -17.57 4.87 13.89
C GLU A 75 -17.01 3.85 14.89
N PRO A 76 -17.23 4.03 16.21
CA PRO A 76 -16.70 3.13 17.24
C PRO A 76 -17.51 1.83 17.35
N ARG A 77 -17.53 1.02 16.29
CA ARG A 77 -18.18 -0.30 16.27
C ARG A 77 -17.31 -1.34 16.96
N GLU A 78 -17.83 -2.01 17.98
CA GLU A 78 -17.05 -2.99 18.77
C GLU A 78 -16.49 -4.11 17.89
N GLU A 79 -17.23 -4.59 16.89
CA GLU A 79 -16.76 -5.62 15.94
C GLU A 79 -15.47 -5.24 15.21
N TRP A 80 -15.25 -3.95 14.93
CA TRP A 80 -14.01 -3.47 14.31
C TRP A 80 -12.88 -3.41 15.31
N LEU A 81 -13.15 -3.00 16.55
CA LEU A 81 -12.14 -3.00 17.60
C LEU A 81 -11.69 -4.43 17.96
N GLU A 82 -12.62 -5.37 18.06
CA GLU A 82 -12.35 -6.79 18.28
C GLU A 82 -11.52 -7.39 17.15
N ALA A 83 -11.89 -7.12 15.88
CA ALA A 83 -11.10 -7.57 14.73
C ALA A 83 -9.67 -7.00 14.78
N ALA A 84 -9.52 -5.70 15.07
CA ALA A 84 -8.22 -5.06 15.19
C ALA A 84 -7.37 -5.67 16.31
N ARG A 85 -7.96 -5.87 17.50
CA ARG A 85 -7.29 -6.52 18.64
C ARG A 85 -6.85 -7.93 18.29
N SER A 86 -7.68 -8.72 17.60
CA SER A 86 -7.33 -10.06 17.16
C SER A 86 -6.05 -10.09 16.33
N GLY A 87 -5.89 -9.17 15.37
CA GLY A 87 -4.66 -9.04 14.59
C GLY A 87 -3.45 -8.59 15.42
N ILE A 88 -3.64 -7.64 16.34
CA ILE A 88 -2.58 -7.15 17.25
C ILE A 88 -2.09 -8.26 18.18
N GLU A 89 -2.99 -8.97 18.85
CA GLU A 89 -2.65 -10.08 19.74
C GLU A 89 -1.96 -11.21 19.00
N PHE A 90 -2.40 -11.51 17.77
CA PHE A 90 -1.74 -12.50 16.91
C PHE A 90 -0.31 -12.08 16.57
N LEU A 91 -0.08 -10.81 16.20
CA LEU A 91 1.25 -10.27 15.95
C LEU A 91 2.16 -10.34 17.18
N GLN A 92 1.65 -10.00 18.36
CA GLN A 92 2.41 -10.05 19.61
C GLN A 92 2.85 -11.47 19.93
N ARG A 93 1.98 -12.45 19.72
CA ARG A 93 2.24 -13.85 20.10
C ARG A 93 3.08 -14.62 19.08
N TYR A 94 2.87 -14.40 17.79
CA TYR A 94 3.40 -15.25 16.72
C TYR A 94 4.18 -14.50 15.63
N GLY A 95 4.18 -13.16 15.69
CA GLY A 95 4.72 -12.34 14.60
C GLY A 95 6.23 -12.36 14.46
N THR A 96 6.97 -12.69 15.53
CA THR A 96 8.43 -12.50 15.57
C THR A 96 9.21 -13.70 16.07
N ASP A 97 10.48 -13.78 15.66
CA ASP A 97 11.47 -14.73 16.21
C ASP A 97 11.99 -14.26 17.58
N ALA A 98 12.90 -15.04 18.19
CA ALA A 98 13.51 -14.70 19.48
C ALA A 98 14.34 -13.40 19.47
N ASN A 99 14.82 -12.97 18.30
CA ASN A 99 15.53 -11.70 18.11
C ASN A 99 14.54 -10.55 17.77
N GLY A 100 13.26 -10.87 17.74
CA GLY A 100 12.13 -10.04 17.39
C GLY A 100 12.10 -9.55 15.93
N LYS A 101 12.76 -10.25 15.00
CA LYS A 101 12.56 -10.04 13.56
C LYS A 101 11.25 -10.69 13.16
N HIS A 102 10.46 -10.02 12.32
CA HIS A 102 9.16 -10.54 11.95
C HIS A 102 9.26 -11.66 10.91
N TYR A 103 8.41 -12.67 11.06
CA TYR A 103 8.18 -13.65 10.01
C TYR A 103 7.44 -13.00 8.83
N PHE A 104 7.47 -13.68 7.69
CA PHE A 104 6.62 -13.36 6.55
C PHE A 104 5.31 -14.16 6.61
N THR A 105 5.42 -15.47 6.88
CA THR A 105 4.26 -16.37 7.03
C THR A 105 4.44 -17.32 8.21
N VAL A 106 3.32 -17.67 8.82
CA VAL A 106 3.17 -18.66 9.89
C VAL A 106 1.97 -19.56 9.57
N THR A 107 1.89 -20.75 10.16
CA THR A 107 0.70 -21.61 10.06
C THR A 107 -0.51 -20.96 10.75
N ARG A 108 -1.70 -21.54 10.58
CA ARG A 108 -2.94 -21.05 11.23
C ARG A 108 -2.79 -20.85 12.74
N ASP A 109 -2.12 -21.77 13.42
CA ASP A 109 -1.89 -21.77 14.87
C ASP A 109 -0.67 -20.95 15.30
N GLY A 110 0.03 -20.31 14.35
CA GLY A 110 1.14 -19.40 14.63
C GLY A 110 2.53 -20.03 14.63
N SER A 111 2.66 -21.29 14.23
CA SER A 111 3.99 -21.92 14.06
C SER A 111 4.74 -21.28 12.89
N PRO A 112 6.04 -20.97 13.04
CA PRO A 112 6.79 -20.22 12.02
C PRO A 112 7.02 -21.04 10.76
N LEU A 113 6.83 -20.42 9.59
CA LEU A 113 7.06 -21.05 8.28
C LEU A 113 8.18 -20.40 7.49
N ARG A 114 8.07 -19.09 7.24
CA ARG A 114 9.03 -18.39 6.39
C ARG A 114 9.34 -17.02 6.92
N MET A 115 10.64 -16.72 6.98
CA MET A 115 11.15 -15.37 7.15
C MET A 115 11.68 -14.86 5.81
N ARG A 116 11.48 -13.57 5.51
CA ARG A 116 12.03 -12.94 4.31
C ARG A 116 13.26 -12.11 4.64
N ARG A 117 14.03 -11.85 3.59
CA ARG A 117 15.12 -10.87 3.61
C ARG A 117 14.57 -9.47 3.90
N TYR A 118 13.54 -9.04 3.16
CA TYR A 118 12.87 -7.75 3.33
C TYR A 118 12.07 -7.68 4.62
N VAL A 119 11.96 -6.47 5.18
CA VAL A 119 11.38 -6.19 6.51
C VAL A 119 10.07 -5.40 6.46
N TYR A 120 9.26 -5.63 5.44
CA TYR A 120 7.96 -4.96 5.35
C TYR A 120 6.97 -5.44 6.42
N SER A 121 7.17 -6.64 6.99
CA SER A 121 6.35 -7.14 8.11
C SER A 121 6.44 -6.20 9.32
N GLU A 122 7.65 -5.74 9.64
CA GLU A 122 7.95 -4.80 10.72
C GLU A 122 7.20 -3.48 10.51
N SER A 123 7.23 -2.93 9.30
CA SER A 123 6.51 -1.69 8.96
C SER A 123 4.99 -1.86 9.11
N PHE A 124 4.41 -2.95 8.59
CA PHE A 124 2.97 -3.17 8.70
C PHE A 124 2.52 -3.45 10.14
N ALA A 125 3.37 -4.08 10.96
CA ALA A 125 3.13 -4.17 12.39
C ALA A 125 3.19 -2.79 13.06
N ALA A 126 4.19 -1.96 12.72
CA ALA A 126 4.36 -0.61 13.29
C ALA A 126 3.12 0.26 13.07
N ILE A 127 2.59 0.31 11.85
CA ILE A 127 1.38 1.10 11.56
C ILE A 127 0.16 0.55 12.30
N ALA A 128 0.03 -0.78 12.45
CA ALA A 128 -1.08 -1.40 13.18
C ALA A 128 -1.07 -1.01 14.65
N TYR A 129 0.11 -1.07 15.29
CA TYR A 129 0.28 -0.66 16.68
C TYR A 129 0.03 0.84 16.89
N ALA A 130 0.45 1.69 15.94
CA ALA A 130 0.12 3.12 15.99
C ALA A 130 -1.39 3.36 15.86
N ALA A 131 -2.07 2.65 14.96
CA ALA A 131 -3.52 2.77 14.78
C ALA A 131 -4.29 2.29 16.02
N ILE A 132 -3.93 1.15 16.63
CA ILE A 132 -4.59 0.66 17.85
C ILE A 132 -4.31 1.56 19.05
N HIS A 133 -3.12 2.17 19.14
CA HIS A 133 -2.83 3.21 20.14
C HIS A 133 -3.76 4.40 19.98
N ARG A 134 -4.02 4.88 18.76
CA ARG A 134 -4.96 5.98 18.52
C ARG A 134 -6.39 5.61 18.92
N ALA A 135 -6.80 4.38 18.63
CA ALA A 135 -8.12 3.87 18.94
C ALA A 135 -8.36 3.69 20.44
N THR A 136 -7.35 3.26 21.21
CA THR A 136 -7.54 2.78 22.60
C THR A 136 -6.70 3.51 23.65
N ARG A 137 -5.76 4.36 23.25
CA ARG A 137 -4.74 5.00 24.11
C ARG A 137 -3.83 4.00 24.84
N SER A 138 -3.67 2.78 24.32
CA SER A 138 -2.76 1.77 24.89
C SER A 138 -1.29 2.22 24.78
N ALA A 139 -0.62 2.40 25.92
CA ALA A 139 0.80 2.73 25.99
C ALA A 139 1.68 1.59 25.46
N GLU A 140 1.29 0.34 25.76
CA GLU A 140 1.97 -0.85 25.23
C GLU A 140 1.98 -0.87 23.70
N ALA A 141 0.85 -0.53 23.08
CA ALA A 141 0.77 -0.42 21.62
C ALA A 141 1.69 0.69 21.09
N ALA A 142 1.75 1.86 21.75
CA ALA A 142 2.69 2.91 21.36
C ALA A 142 4.14 2.40 21.37
N ASP A 143 4.55 1.71 22.43
CA ASP A 143 5.90 1.16 22.55
C ASP A 143 6.20 0.11 21.46
N HIS A 144 5.24 -0.76 21.14
CA HIS A 144 5.39 -1.72 20.06
C HIS A 144 5.49 -1.04 18.68
N ALA A 145 4.73 0.02 18.44
CA ALA A 145 4.81 0.79 17.19
C ALA A 145 6.23 1.33 16.97
N VAL A 146 6.82 1.93 18.00
CA VAL A 146 8.20 2.46 17.97
C VAL A 146 9.21 1.35 17.76
N ARG A 147 9.14 0.25 18.51
CA ARG A 147 10.09 -0.88 18.36
C ARG A 147 10.03 -1.52 16.97
N CYS A 148 8.84 -1.67 16.39
CA CYS A 148 8.70 -2.23 15.05
C CYS A 148 9.27 -1.27 13.99
N TYR A 149 9.01 0.03 14.13
CA TYR A 149 9.56 1.02 13.21
C TYR A 149 11.09 1.13 13.33
N GLU A 150 11.63 1.07 14.55
CA GLU A 150 13.06 0.99 14.78
C GLU A 150 13.68 -0.22 14.07
N LYS A 151 13.09 -1.42 14.20
CA LYS A 151 13.61 -2.60 13.49
C LYS A 151 13.55 -2.45 11.97
N TYR A 152 12.46 -1.89 11.45
CA TYR A 152 12.33 -1.59 10.04
C TYR A 152 13.49 -0.71 9.54
N LEU A 153 13.77 0.39 10.24
CA LEU A 153 14.86 1.32 9.91
C LEU A 153 16.23 0.65 10.01
N TRP A 154 16.47 -0.09 11.11
CA TRP A 154 17.73 -0.80 11.34
C TRP A 154 18.04 -1.75 10.20
N TYR A 155 17.12 -2.66 9.88
CA TYR A 155 17.34 -3.61 8.81
C TYR A 155 17.43 -2.96 7.43
N SER A 156 16.67 -1.88 7.18
CA SER A 156 16.63 -1.26 5.86
C SER A 156 17.84 -0.39 5.58
N PHE A 157 18.38 0.29 6.59
CA PHE A 157 19.31 1.41 6.39
C PHE A 157 20.61 1.33 7.18
N GLU A 158 20.71 0.50 8.22
CA GLU A 158 21.97 0.30 8.93
C GLU A 158 22.95 -0.52 8.06
N PRO A 159 24.14 0.02 7.74
CA PRO A 159 25.11 -0.67 6.89
C PRO A 159 25.50 -2.04 7.42
N GLY A 160 25.48 -3.06 6.55
CA GLY A 160 25.92 -4.42 6.89
C GLY A 160 24.89 -5.28 7.61
N VAL A 161 23.74 -4.74 8.00
CA VAL A 161 22.70 -5.50 8.72
C VAL A 161 21.89 -6.39 7.78
N MET A 162 21.35 -5.83 6.70
CA MET A 162 20.65 -6.63 5.68
C MET A 162 21.59 -6.96 4.53
N ALA A 163 21.74 -8.25 4.24
CA ALA A 163 22.44 -8.70 3.05
C ALA A 163 21.82 -8.06 1.79
N PRO A 164 22.60 -7.61 0.80
CA PRO A 164 22.08 -7.01 -0.44
C PRO A 164 21.44 -8.05 -1.38
N LYS A 165 20.61 -7.61 -2.34
CA LYS A 165 19.89 -8.51 -3.28
C LYS A 165 20.87 -9.20 -4.23
N SER A 166 21.87 -8.43 -4.65
CA SER A 166 22.95 -8.81 -5.53
C SER A 166 24.28 -8.70 -4.78
N VAL A 167 25.30 -9.41 -5.28
CA VAL A 167 26.67 -9.24 -4.81
C VAL A 167 27.13 -7.81 -5.13
N VAL A 168 27.34 -7.00 -4.08
CA VAL A 168 27.68 -5.57 -4.19
C VAL A 168 28.91 -5.34 -5.06
N LEU A 169 29.93 -6.20 -4.92
CA LEU A 169 31.16 -6.09 -5.71
C LEU A 169 30.96 -6.33 -7.21
N THR A 170 29.86 -6.96 -7.60
CA THR A 170 29.58 -7.31 -9.00
C THR A 170 28.56 -6.36 -9.63
N ARG A 171 27.47 -6.07 -8.93
CA ARG A 171 26.41 -5.16 -9.41
C ARG A 171 25.68 -4.55 -8.22
N PRO A 172 26.20 -3.45 -7.66
CA PRO A 172 25.56 -2.79 -6.54
C PRO A 172 24.29 -2.09 -7.03
N SER A 173 23.22 -2.18 -6.24
CA SER A 173 21.92 -1.60 -6.60
C SER A 173 21.13 -1.20 -5.38
N LEU A 174 20.34 -0.13 -5.52
CA LEU A 174 19.37 0.34 -4.53
C LEU A 174 17.95 0.12 -5.06
N SER A 175 17.00 -0.09 -4.15
CA SER A 175 15.58 -0.20 -4.48
C SER A 175 14.79 0.92 -3.84
N ILE A 176 13.75 1.40 -4.52
CA ILE A 176 12.91 2.52 -4.04
C ILE A 176 12.03 2.10 -2.85
N GLY A 177 11.65 0.82 -2.79
CA GLY A 177 10.67 0.29 -1.84
C GLY A 177 10.95 0.63 -0.36
N PRO A 178 12.18 0.43 0.16
CA PRO A 178 12.50 0.83 1.53
C PRO A 178 12.27 2.32 1.85
N HIS A 179 12.56 3.23 0.91
CA HIS A 179 12.31 4.65 1.14
C HIS A 179 10.81 4.97 1.12
N MET A 180 10.06 4.39 0.18
CA MET A 180 8.60 4.54 0.13
C MET A 180 7.92 4.07 1.40
N ILE A 181 8.27 2.86 1.86
CA ILE A 181 7.67 2.28 3.05
C ILE A 181 8.12 3.04 4.31
N SER A 182 9.33 3.62 4.33
CA SER A 182 9.75 4.51 5.42
C SER A 182 8.86 5.75 5.52
N ILE A 183 8.51 6.38 4.38
CA ILE A 183 7.65 7.57 4.36
C ILE A 183 6.28 7.26 4.97
N VAL A 184 5.58 6.25 4.45
CA VAL A 184 4.22 5.95 4.91
C VAL A 184 4.20 5.44 6.36
N THR A 185 5.22 4.68 6.78
CA THR A 185 5.32 4.23 8.18
C THR A 185 5.54 5.43 9.10
N ALA A 186 6.47 6.32 8.77
CA ALA A 186 6.71 7.55 9.54
C ALA A 186 5.47 8.46 9.59
N GLN A 187 4.70 8.56 8.50
CA GLN A 187 3.45 9.30 8.48
C GLN A 187 2.42 8.73 9.46
N GLU A 188 2.25 7.41 9.51
CA GLU A 188 1.33 6.75 10.44
C GLU A 188 1.81 6.81 11.90
N ILE A 189 3.11 6.63 12.16
CA ILE A 189 3.69 6.85 13.50
C ILE A 189 3.45 8.30 13.94
N ARG A 190 3.75 9.28 13.07
CA ARG A 190 3.54 10.71 13.37
C ARG A 190 2.07 11.03 13.63
N LYS A 191 1.15 10.43 12.88
CA LYS A 191 -0.30 10.57 13.07
C LYS A 191 -0.76 10.03 14.43
N GLY A 192 -0.14 8.97 14.94
CA GLY A 192 -0.54 8.33 16.20
C GLY A 192 0.19 8.82 17.45
N LEU A 193 1.48 9.07 17.34
CA LEU A 193 2.39 9.30 18.47
C LEU A 193 3.02 10.71 18.43
N GLY A 194 2.78 11.49 17.39
CA GLY A 194 3.46 12.76 17.15
C GLY A 194 4.84 12.59 16.50
N ASP A 195 5.55 13.70 16.26
CA ASP A 195 6.83 13.69 15.55
C ASP A 195 8.02 13.23 16.42
N ILE A 196 7.92 12.01 16.93
CA ILE A 196 8.91 11.40 17.81
C ILE A 196 10.20 11.03 17.09
N ALA A 197 11.30 10.97 17.84
CA ALA A 197 12.58 10.50 17.35
C ALA A 197 12.73 8.98 17.45
N VAL A 198 13.16 8.36 16.37
CA VAL A 198 13.48 6.92 16.26
C VAL A 198 14.80 6.78 15.53
N GLN A 199 15.76 6.04 16.08
CA GLN A 199 17.13 5.95 15.56
C GLN A 199 17.81 7.31 15.27
N GLY A 200 17.63 8.26 16.20
CA GLY A 200 18.30 9.56 16.12
C GLY A 200 17.75 10.52 15.06
N LYS A 201 16.58 10.25 14.47
CA LYS A 201 15.84 11.19 13.61
C LYS A 201 14.36 11.22 13.93
N THR A 202 13.71 12.36 13.80
CA THR A 202 12.23 12.44 13.89
C THR A 202 11.55 11.73 12.73
N CYS A 203 10.25 11.47 12.84
CA CYS A 203 9.47 10.92 11.73
C CYS A 203 9.55 11.84 10.50
N SER A 204 9.45 13.15 10.70
CA SER A 204 9.61 14.14 9.62
C SER A 204 11.00 14.11 8.99
N GLU A 205 12.07 13.98 9.78
CA GLU A 205 13.43 13.86 9.26
C GLU A 205 13.67 12.56 8.47
N TRP A 206 13.06 11.45 8.88
CA TRP A 206 13.08 10.19 8.12
C TRP A 206 12.33 10.31 6.78
N ILE A 207 11.22 11.04 6.78
CA ILE A 207 10.47 11.36 5.56
C ILE A 207 11.36 12.22 4.64
N ASP A 208 12.00 13.27 5.15
CA ASP A 208 12.84 14.18 4.38
C ASP A 208 14.06 13.49 3.77
N TRP A 209 14.69 12.60 4.53
CA TRP A 209 15.79 11.78 4.05
C TRP A 209 15.32 10.85 2.92
N SER A 210 14.19 10.17 3.09
CA SER A 210 13.64 9.27 2.06
C SER A 210 13.23 10.02 0.80
N LEU A 211 12.62 11.19 0.93
CA LEU A 211 12.27 12.07 -0.19
C LEU A 211 13.51 12.56 -0.94
N THR A 212 14.58 12.89 -0.20
CA THR A 212 15.87 13.29 -0.79
C THR A 212 16.47 12.16 -1.61
N GLU A 213 16.45 10.94 -1.10
CA GLU A 213 16.94 9.75 -1.81
C GLU A 213 16.08 9.44 -3.05
N ILE A 214 14.74 9.48 -2.93
CA ILE A 214 13.80 9.28 -4.05
C ILE A 214 14.07 10.30 -5.15
N ARG A 215 14.12 11.59 -4.82
CA ARG A 215 14.36 12.67 -5.78
C ARG A 215 15.76 12.60 -6.39
N GLY A 216 16.77 12.27 -5.59
CA GLY A 216 18.17 12.28 -6.01
C GLY A 216 18.57 11.07 -6.85
N LYS A 217 17.94 9.91 -6.63
CA LYS A 217 18.40 8.63 -7.22
C LYS A 217 17.36 7.90 -8.05
N PHE A 218 16.08 7.97 -7.67
CA PHE A 218 15.04 7.13 -8.29
C PHE A 218 14.19 7.90 -9.31
N LEU A 219 14.12 9.23 -9.21
CA LEU A 219 13.46 10.07 -10.19
C LEU A 219 14.39 10.37 -11.38
N ASN A 220 14.24 9.66 -12.48
CA ASN A 220 15.07 9.84 -13.66
C ASN A 220 14.45 10.85 -14.63
N HIS A 221 14.93 12.09 -14.61
CA HIS A 221 14.44 13.16 -15.47
C HIS A 221 14.69 12.94 -16.97
N LYS A 222 15.83 12.32 -17.32
CA LYS A 222 16.16 12.05 -18.73
C LYS A 222 15.18 11.06 -19.34
N GLU A 223 14.82 10.05 -18.56
CA GLU A 223 13.92 8.99 -18.99
C GLU A 223 12.46 9.29 -18.70
N ARG A 224 12.15 10.33 -17.91
CA ARG A 224 10.79 10.62 -17.40
C ARG A 224 10.19 9.36 -16.78
N ALA A 225 10.85 8.83 -15.76
CA ALA A 225 10.43 7.61 -15.08
C ALA A 225 10.83 7.64 -13.60
N VAL A 226 10.01 7.00 -12.78
CA VAL A 226 10.37 6.61 -11.41
C VAL A 226 10.91 5.19 -11.47
N MET A 227 12.17 5.01 -11.09
CA MET A 227 12.90 3.76 -11.21
C MET A 227 12.67 2.87 -9.99
N GLU A 228 12.42 1.58 -10.20
CA GLU A 228 12.30 0.60 -9.10
C GLU A 228 13.66 0.27 -8.48
N THR A 229 14.68 0.15 -9.35
CA THR A 229 16.05 -0.21 -9.00
C THR A 229 17.03 0.65 -9.77
N VAL A 230 18.05 1.17 -9.09
CA VAL A 230 19.11 2.02 -9.67
C VAL A 230 20.48 1.60 -9.13
N GLY A 231 21.55 2.06 -9.75
CA GLY A 231 22.88 1.96 -9.18
C GLY A 231 23.07 2.89 -7.97
N LEU A 232 24.24 2.84 -7.31
CA LEU A 232 24.44 3.53 -6.03
C LEU A 232 24.30 5.06 -6.13
N ASN A 233 24.54 5.61 -7.31
CA ASN A 233 24.49 7.05 -7.59
C ASN A 233 23.23 7.45 -8.39
N GLY A 234 22.23 6.57 -8.49
CA GLY A 234 21.00 6.82 -9.25
C GLY A 234 21.09 6.54 -10.75
N GLU A 235 22.20 5.96 -11.21
CA GLU A 235 22.36 5.59 -12.61
C GLU A 235 21.45 4.42 -13.01
N VAL A 236 20.98 4.43 -14.26
CA VAL A 236 20.22 3.31 -14.83
C VAL A 236 21.16 2.13 -15.03
N LEU A 237 20.82 0.99 -14.45
CA LEU A 237 21.51 -0.27 -14.71
C LEU A 237 20.90 -0.92 -15.96
N ASP A 238 21.70 -1.15 -17.00
CA ASP A 238 21.23 -1.82 -18.22
C ASP A 238 21.10 -3.33 -18.03
N HIS A 239 20.10 -3.71 -17.25
CA HIS A 239 19.77 -5.07 -16.83
C HIS A 239 18.26 -5.15 -16.56
N PHE A 240 17.67 -6.35 -16.56
CA PHE A 240 16.24 -6.53 -16.27
C PHE A 240 15.80 -5.78 -15.00
N ASP A 241 16.45 -6.01 -13.86
CA ASP A 241 16.13 -5.30 -12.61
C ASP A 241 16.18 -3.76 -12.74
N GLY A 242 17.18 -3.22 -13.45
CA GLY A 242 17.41 -1.77 -13.56
C GLY A 242 16.56 -1.06 -14.62
N ARG A 243 15.98 -1.83 -15.56
CA ARG A 243 15.01 -1.33 -16.55
C ARG A 243 13.57 -1.62 -16.16
N GLN A 244 13.34 -2.52 -15.21
CA GLN A 244 12.00 -2.84 -14.75
C GLN A 244 11.36 -1.63 -14.06
N LEU A 245 10.15 -1.31 -14.50
CA LEU A 245 9.28 -0.28 -13.95
C LEU A 245 8.02 -0.96 -13.42
N ASN A 246 7.53 -0.49 -12.29
CA ASN A 246 6.21 -0.83 -11.77
C ASN A 246 5.36 0.44 -11.67
N PRO A 247 4.50 0.71 -12.66
CA PRO A 247 3.67 1.90 -12.67
C PRO A 247 2.81 2.05 -11.41
N GLY A 248 2.21 0.96 -10.92
CA GLY A 248 1.41 0.97 -9.70
C GLY A 248 2.18 1.40 -8.47
N HIS A 249 3.39 0.88 -8.30
CA HIS A 249 4.26 1.21 -7.15
C HIS A 249 4.71 2.67 -7.21
N ALA A 250 5.12 3.16 -8.37
CA ALA A 250 5.51 4.55 -8.52
C ALA A 250 4.33 5.53 -8.32
N ILE A 251 3.12 5.16 -8.75
CA ILE A 251 1.89 5.92 -8.50
C ILE A 251 1.52 5.89 -7.01
N GLU A 252 1.75 4.77 -6.30
CA GLU A 252 1.65 4.71 -4.84
C GLU A 252 2.60 5.69 -4.16
N CYS A 253 3.87 5.70 -4.60
CA CYS A 253 4.86 6.65 -4.11
C CYS A 253 4.43 8.09 -4.36
N ALA A 254 3.91 8.39 -5.56
CA ALA A 254 3.48 9.72 -5.95
C ALA A 254 2.45 10.28 -4.96
N TRP A 255 1.46 9.49 -4.54
CA TRP A 255 0.47 9.98 -3.60
C TRP A 255 0.97 10.04 -2.15
N PHE A 256 1.93 9.20 -1.73
CA PHE A 256 2.62 9.39 -0.44
C PHE A 256 3.32 10.76 -0.38
N VAL A 257 3.99 11.15 -1.47
CA VAL A 257 4.67 12.45 -1.59
C VAL A 257 3.66 13.60 -1.61
N MET A 258 2.58 13.49 -2.40
CA MET A 258 1.52 14.51 -2.43
C MET A 258 0.82 14.65 -1.07
N HIS A 259 0.59 13.54 -0.37
CA HIS A 259 0.00 13.53 0.97
C HIS A 259 0.90 14.27 1.96
N GLU A 260 2.21 14.04 1.93
CA GLU A 260 3.16 14.82 2.75
C GLU A 260 3.11 16.31 2.39
N GLY A 261 3.08 16.63 1.09
CA GLY A 261 2.93 18.00 0.62
C GLY A 261 1.65 18.67 1.14
N LYS A 262 0.53 17.95 1.14
CA LYS A 262 -0.73 18.42 1.73
C LYS A 262 -0.59 18.71 3.23
N LEU A 263 -0.04 17.77 4.00
CA LEU A 263 0.13 17.92 5.45
C LEU A 263 1.01 19.11 5.83
N ARG A 264 2.03 19.41 5.03
CA ARG A 264 2.97 20.52 5.25
C ARG A 264 2.58 21.82 4.54
N ASN A 265 1.52 21.81 3.74
CA ASN A 265 1.20 22.87 2.78
C ASN A 265 2.40 23.22 1.86
N ASP A 266 3.15 22.19 1.45
CA ASP A 266 4.34 22.31 0.61
C ASP A 266 4.02 22.04 -0.86
N ARG A 267 3.98 23.12 -1.65
CA ARG A 267 3.70 23.08 -3.09
C ARG A 267 4.76 22.33 -3.89
N GLN A 268 6.03 22.31 -3.46
CA GLN A 268 7.09 21.62 -4.19
C GLN A 268 6.90 20.11 -4.10
N LEU A 269 6.52 19.60 -2.92
CA LEU A 269 6.19 18.18 -2.75
C LEU A 269 4.94 17.79 -3.55
N ILE A 270 3.90 18.63 -3.57
CA ILE A 270 2.72 18.39 -4.40
C ILE A 270 3.10 18.28 -5.88
N GLN A 271 3.92 19.22 -6.39
CA GLN A 271 4.40 19.20 -7.77
C GLN A 271 5.27 17.98 -8.07
N LEU A 272 6.14 17.58 -7.14
CA LEU A 272 6.96 16.38 -7.28
C LEU A 272 6.09 15.13 -7.43
N GLY A 273 5.12 14.93 -6.54
CA GLY A 273 4.20 13.80 -6.62
C GLY A 273 3.34 13.82 -7.89
N CYS A 274 2.85 14.99 -8.32
CA CYS A 274 2.15 15.16 -9.59
C CYS A 274 3.03 14.77 -10.79
N GLN A 275 4.31 15.17 -10.81
CA GLN A 275 5.26 14.81 -11.85
C GLN A 275 5.49 13.30 -11.92
N MET A 276 5.64 12.64 -10.76
CA MET A 276 5.77 11.18 -10.67
C MET A 276 4.53 10.48 -11.23
N LEU A 277 3.33 10.95 -10.86
CA LEU A 277 2.06 10.44 -11.38
C LEU A 277 1.98 10.60 -12.90
N ASP A 278 2.24 11.79 -13.43
CA ASP A 278 2.15 12.08 -14.88
C ASP A 278 3.05 11.14 -15.71
N TRP A 279 4.31 10.99 -15.30
CA TRP A 279 5.27 10.14 -16.02
C TRP A 279 4.90 8.65 -15.98
N MET A 280 4.38 8.20 -14.85
CA MET A 280 4.09 6.78 -14.66
C MET A 280 2.69 6.41 -15.17
N TRP A 281 1.78 7.37 -15.26
CA TRP A 281 0.51 7.21 -15.99
C TRP A 281 0.78 7.00 -17.49
N GLU A 282 1.60 7.85 -18.10
CA GLU A 282 2.00 7.76 -19.53
C GLU A 282 2.59 6.38 -19.87
N ARG A 283 3.37 5.80 -18.95
CA ARG A 283 4.01 4.49 -19.13
C ARG A 283 3.13 3.31 -18.73
N GLY A 284 2.20 3.53 -17.82
CA GLY A 284 1.47 2.48 -17.11
C GLY A 284 0.11 2.16 -17.69
N TRP A 285 -0.62 3.15 -18.20
CA TRP A 285 -1.95 2.92 -18.73
C TRP A 285 -1.91 2.18 -20.07
N ASP A 286 -2.74 1.16 -20.23
CA ASP A 286 -2.85 0.40 -21.48
C ASP A 286 -3.85 1.09 -22.43
N PRO A 287 -3.40 1.65 -23.55
CA PRO A 287 -4.29 2.34 -24.48
C PRO A 287 -5.21 1.39 -25.25
N GLU A 288 -4.93 0.08 -25.27
CA GLU A 288 -5.69 -0.91 -26.04
C GLU A 288 -6.85 -1.50 -25.22
N PHE A 289 -6.56 -1.99 -24.01
CA PHE A 289 -7.55 -2.67 -23.15
C PHE A 289 -7.96 -1.85 -21.92
N GLY A 290 -7.34 -0.69 -21.69
CA GLY A 290 -7.46 0.03 -20.43
C GLY A 290 -6.77 -0.69 -19.26
N GLY A 291 -6.79 -0.04 -18.10
CA GLY A 291 -6.15 -0.54 -16.89
C GLY A 291 -4.62 -0.44 -16.94
N LEU A 292 -4.01 -0.41 -15.76
CA LEU A 292 -2.56 -0.32 -15.60
C LEU A 292 -1.89 -1.66 -15.86
N PHE A 293 -0.83 -1.65 -16.67
CA PHE A 293 0.13 -2.74 -16.73
C PHE A 293 0.78 -2.95 -15.36
N TYR A 294 1.11 -4.21 -15.04
CA TYR A 294 1.77 -4.51 -13.78
C TYR A 294 3.26 -4.16 -13.82
N PHE A 295 3.97 -4.59 -14.86
CA PHE A 295 5.38 -4.27 -15.09
C PHE A 295 5.62 -3.78 -16.51
N ARG A 296 6.61 -2.89 -16.66
CA ARG A 296 7.07 -2.35 -17.95
C ARG A 296 8.59 -2.33 -17.98
N ASP A 297 9.16 -2.38 -19.17
CA ASP A 297 10.59 -2.11 -19.36
C ASP A 297 10.79 -0.64 -19.76
N LEU A 298 11.80 0.00 -19.18
CA LEU A 298 12.18 1.40 -19.39
C LEU A 298 12.35 1.74 -20.88
N ARG A 299 12.93 0.82 -21.65
CA ARG A 299 13.27 0.94 -23.07
C ARG A 299 12.20 0.35 -23.99
N GLY A 300 11.11 -0.18 -23.44
CA GLY A 300 10.09 -0.88 -24.21
C GLY A 300 10.51 -2.25 -24.72
N LEU A 301 11.54 -2.86 -24.11
CA LEU A 301 11.96 -4.23 -24.42
C LEU A 301 11.02 -5.26 -23.76
N PRO A 302 11.08 -6.54 -24.18
CA PRO A 302 10.36 -7.61 -23.49
C PRO A 302 10.69 -7.68 -21.99
N VAL A 303 9.66 -7.79 -21.16
CA VAL A 303 9.76 -7.89 -19.70
C VAL A 303 9.96 -9.36 -19.28
N GLN A 304 10.78 -9.61 -18.25
CA GLN A 304 11.10 -10.96 -17.80
C GLN A 304 9.92 -11.64 -17.07
N GLU A 305 9.14 -10.87 -16.32
CA GLU A 305 7.96 -11.35 -15.62
C GLU A 305 6.86 -11.74 -16.62
N TYR A 306 6.51 -13.02 -16.68
CA TYR A 306 5.48 -13.52 -17.60
C TYR A 306 4.06 -12.98 -17.30
N TRP A 307 3.84 -12.38 -16.13
CA TRP A 307 2.60 -11.71 -15.73
C TRP A 307 2.66 -10.18 -15.87
N HIS A 308 3.68 -9.62 -16.55
CA HIS A 308 3.92 -8.17 -16.62
C HIS A 308 2.72 -7.37 -17.14
N ASP A 309 1.91 -7.93 -18.00
CA ASP A 309 0.79 -7.25 -18.64
C ASP A 309 -0.58 -7.48 -17.96
N MET A 310 -0.62 -8.33 -16.95
CA MET A 310 -1.80 -8.58 -16.15
C MET A 310 -2.25 -7.32 -15.42
N LYS A 311 -3.55 -7.27 -15.09
CA LYS A 311 -4.16 -6.15 -14.36
C LYS A 311 -4.40 -6.60 -12.92
N PHE A 312 -3.61 -6.06 -12.00
CA PHE A 312 -3.73 -6.35 -10.57
C PHE A 312 -4.66 -5.32 -9.92
N TRP A 313 -5.39 -5.69 -8.88
CA TRP A 313 -6.31 -4.78 -8.20
C TRP A 313 -5.60 -3.59 -7.54
N TRP A 314 -4.44 -3.82 -6.92
CA TRP A 314 -3.80 -2.82 -6.06
C TRP A 314 -3.23 -1.62 -6.84
N PRO A 315 -2.56 -1.74 -8.01
CA PRO A 315 -2.14 -0.57 -8.78
C PRO A 315 -3.30 0.37 -9.11
N HIS A 316 -4.48 -0.19 -9.37
CA HIS A 316 -5.68 0.57 -9.66
C HIS A 316 -6.24 1.24 -8.40
N CYS A 317 -6.18 0.57 -7.24
CA CYS A 317 -6.50 1.19 -5.96
C CYS A 317 -5.60 2.42 -5.70
N GLU A 318 -4.30 2.30 -5.93
CA GLU A 318 -3.36 3.40 -5.72
C GLU A 318 -3.53 4.53 -6.72
N ALA A 319 -3.83 4.21 -7.98
CA ALA A 319 -4.14 5.21 -8.99
C ALA A 319 -5.43 5.98 -8.70
N LEU A 320 -6.45 5.32 -8.14
CA LEU A 320 -7.66 6.00 -7.68
C LEU A 320 -7.35 7.03 -6.60
N ILE A 321 -6.52 6.67 -5.61
CA ILE A 321 -6.07 7.61 -4.57
C ILE A 321 -5.26 8.75 -5.18
N ALA A 322 -4.24 8.43 -5.99
CA ALA A 322 -3.32 9.40 -6.54
C ALA A 322 -4.01 10.43 -7.44
N THR A 323 -4.87 9.97 -8.36
CA THR A 323 -5.59 10.86 -9.29
C THR A 323 -6.58 11.77 -8.58
N LEU A 324 -7.32 11.26 -7.59
CA LEU A 324 -8.25 12.08 -6.82
C LEU A 324 -7.51 13.09 -5.95
N LEU A 325 -6.45 12.66 -5.27
CA LEU A 325 -5.64 13.53 -4.43
C LEU A 325 -5.01 14.64 -5.27
N ALA A 326 -4.41 14.29 -6.42
CA ALA A 326 -3.82 15.28 -7.34
C ALA A 326 -4.86 16.30 -7.79
N TRP A 327 -6.05 15.84 -8.23
CA TRP A 327 -7.14 16.74 -8.61
C TRP A 327 -7.56 17.66 -7.45
N SER A 328 -7.73 17.11 -6.25
CA SER A 328 -8.14 17.90 -5.07
C SER A 328 -7.11 18.96 -4.66
N LEU A 329 -5.83 18.76 -4.99
CA LEU A 329 -4.73 19.65 -4.63
C LEU A 329 -4.43 20.70 -5.71
N THR A 330 -4.69 20.40 -6.98
CA THR A 330 -4.31 21.28 -8.11
C THR A 330 -5.48 21.85 -8.88
N GLY A 331 -6.65 21.19 -8.86
CA GLY A 331 -7.80 21.53 -9.71
C GLY A 331 -7.61 21.20 -11.19
N GLU A 332 -6.51 20.57 -11.61
CA GLU A 332 -6.26 20.24 -13.01
C GLU A 332 -7.23 19.17 -13.53
N SER A 333 -8.01 19.50 -14.57
CA SER A 333 -9.06 18.63 -15.12
C SER A 333 -8.55 17.29 -15.65
N LYS A 334 -7.28 17.20 -16.05
CA LYS A 334 -6.67 15.92 -16.49
C LYS A 334 -6.72 14.84 -15.40
N TYR A 335 -6.53 15.22 -14.14
CA TYR A 335 -6.55 14.26 -13.02
C TYR A 335 -7.97 13.79 -12.72
N ALA A 336 -8.98 14.65 -12.87
CA ALA A 336 -10.38 14.24 -12.79
C ALA A 336 -10.74 13.25 -13.91
N ALA A 337 -10.27 13.51 -15.14
CA ALA A 337 -10.48 12.60 -16.26
C ALA A 337 -9.80 11.24 -16.05
N TRP A 338 -8.55 11.24 -15.56
CA TRP A 338 -7.85 10.00 -15.21
C TRP A 338 -8.52 9.26 -14.07
N HIS A 339 -9.00 9.95 -13.04
CA HIS A 339 -9.75 9.33 -11.95
C HIS A 339 -11.01 8.65 -12.46
N GLN A 340 -11.81 9.33 -13.29
CA GLN A 340 -13.00 8.74 -13.92
C GLN A 340 -12.63 7.51 -14.74
N GLN A 341 -11.56 7.59 -15.53
CA GLN A 341 -11.08 6.50 -16.37
C GLN A 341 -10.67 5.27 -15.55
N VAL A 342 -9.87 5.43 -14.50
CA VAL A 342 -9.48 4.29 -13.64
C VAL A 342 -10.65 3.80 -12.79
N HIS A 343 -11.56 4.67 -12.37
CA HIS A 343 -12.75 4.31 -11.62
C HIS A 343 -13.66 3.39 -12.43
N ASP A 344 -14.10 3.85 -13.60
CA ASP A 344 -15.03 3.10 -14.44
C ASP A 344 -14.44 1.75 -14.80
N TRP A 345 -13.18 1.74 -15.22
CA TRP A 345 -12.49 0.50 -15.59
C TRP A 345 -12.37 -0.46 -14.40
N SER A 346 -11.96 0.02 -13.22
CA SER A 346 -11.72 -0.85 -12.06
C SER A 346 -13.00 -1.43 -11.49
N PHE A 347 -14.05 -0.61 -11.33
CA PHE A 347 -15.33 -1.10 -10.84
C PHE A 347 -16.01 -2.03 -11.84
N GLN A 348 -15.83 -1.82 -13.15
CA GLN A 348 -16.34 -2.74 -14.16
C GLN A 348 -15.67 -4.12 -14.13
N HIS A 349 -14.35 -4.17 -13.90
CA HIS A 349 -13.58 -5.41 -14.11
C HIS A 349 -13.23 -6.17 -12.83
N PHE A 350 -13.02 -5.48 -11.70
CA PHE A 350 -12.63 -6.12 -10.45
C PHE A 350 -13.80 -6.43 -9.52
N SER A 351 -14.86 -5.62 -9.54
CA SER A 351 -15.96 -5.78 -8.58
C SER A 351 -16.71 -7.10 -8.76
N ASP A 352 -17.11 -7.71 -7.65
CA ASP A 352 -17.96 -8.89 -7.64
C ASP A 352 -19.26 -8.61 -6.88
N PRO A 353 -20.31 -8.08 -7.54
CA PRO A 353 -21.56 -7.73 -6.86
C PRO A 353 -22.33 -8.93 -6.31
N GLU A 354 -21.95 -10.16 -6.66
CA GLU A 354 -22.61 -11.39 -6.19
C GLU A 354 -22.13 -11.80 -4.79
N PHE A 355 -20.81 -11.76 -4.55
CA PHE A 355 -20.20 -12.22 -3.29
C PHE A 355 -19.46 -11.13 -2.52
N GLY A 356 -19.43 -9.91 -3.06
CA GLY A 356 -18.72 -8.79 -2.48
C GLY A 356 -17.21 -8.82 -2.72
N GLU A 357 -16.57 -7.71 -2.36
CA GLU A 357 -15.14 -7.46 -2.56
C GLU A 357 -14.74 -7.50 -4.05
N TRP A 358 -13.45 -7.35 -4.35
CA TRP A 358 -12.88 -7.34 -5.68
C TRP A 358 -12.04 -8.60 -5.96
N PHE A 359 -12.12 -9.11 -7.19
CA PHE A 359 -11.09 -10.02 -7.69
C PHE A 359 -9.70 -9.36 -7.63
N GLY A 360 -8.66 -10.17 -7.39
CA GLY A 360 -7.29 -9.67 -7.37
C GLY A 360 -6.66 -9.53 -8.76
N TYR A 361 -6.93 -10.49 -9.65
CA TYR A 361 -6.03 -10.74 -10.78
C TYR A 361 -6.82 -10.94 -12.07
N LEU A 362 -6.52 -10.10 -13.07
CA LEU A 362 -7.11 -10.16 -14.39
C LEU A 362 -6.02 -10.34 -15.44
N HIS A 363 -6.37 -10.98 -16.55
CA HIS A 363 -5.58 -10.94 -17.77
C HIS A 363 -5.52 -9.53 -18.34
N ARG A 364 -4.62 -9.29 -19.30
CA ARG A 364 -4.45 -7.98 -19.93
C ARG A 364 -5.75 -7.40 -20.49
N ASP A 365 -6.62 -8.26 -21.04
CA ASP A 365 -7.92 -7.90 -21.62
C ASP A 365 -9.03 -7.67 -20.58
N GLY A 366 -8.70 -7.67 -19.29
CA GLY A 366 -9.66 -7.46 -18.20
C GLY A 366 -10.47 -8.70 -17.82
N LYS A 367 -10.29 -9.85 -18.48
CA LYS A 367 -10.95 -11.09 -18.06
C LYS A 367 -10.34 -11.62 -16.76
N ARG A 368 -11.18 -12.19 -15.90
CA ARG A 368 -10.74 -12.81 -14.64
C ARG A 368 -9.71 -13.90 -14.89
N SER A 369 -8.59 -13.83 -14.20
CA SER A 369 -7.54 -14.85 -14.25
C SER A 369 -7.77 -15.96 -13.22
N ASN A 370 -8.30 -15.61 -12.05
CA ASN A 370 -8.75 -16.56 -11.03
C ASN A 370 -9.89 -15.95 -10.19
N THR A 371 -10.43 -16.76 -9.28
CA THR A 371 -11.60 -16.43 -8.45
C THR A 371 -11.25 -15.91 -7.06
N LEU A 372 -9.96 -15.85 -6.69
CA LEU A 372 -9.52 -15.50 -5.35
C LEU A 372 -9.92 -14.05 -4.98
N LYS A 373 -10.56 -13.92 -3.82
CA LYS A 373 -10.79 -12.62 -3.15
C LYS A 373 -9.63 -12.27 -2.22
N GLY A 374 -8.83 -13.24 -1.82
CA GLY A 374 -7.59 -12.97 -1.13
C GLY A 374 -6.54 -14.06 -1.29
N SER A 375 -5.34 -13.76 -0.83
CA SER A 375 -4.17 -14.65 -0.89
C SER A 375 -3.14 -14.23 0.16
N LEU A 376 -1.93 -14.80 0.14
CA LEU A 376 -0.82 -14.27 0.92
C LEU A 376 -0.41 -12.83 0.53
N TRP A 377 -0.92 -12.32 -0.61
CA TRP A 377 -0.61 -11.01 -1.19
C TRP A 377 -1.80 -10.07 -1.30
N LYS A 378 -3.03 -10.56 -1.08
CA LYS A 378 -4.27 -9.77 -1.10
C LYS A 378 -5.06 -10.01 0.18
N GLY A 379 -5.47 -8.93 0.82
CA GLY A 379 -6.17 -8.92 2.10
C GLY A 379 -6.81 -7.56 2.38
N PRO A 380 -7.36 -7.34 3.58
CA PRO A 380 -8.09 -6.11 3.95
C PRO A 380 -7.15 -4.90 4.09
N PHE A 381 -6.68 -4.37 2.95
CA PHE A 381 -5.77 -3.22 2.91
C PHE A 381 -5.99 -2.30 1.72
N HIS A 382 -5.44 -2.60 0.54
CA HIS A 382 -5.42 -1.66 -0.59
C HIS A 382 -6.82 -1.21 -1.02
N LEU A 383 -7.76 -2.15 -1.18
CA LEU A 383 -9.14 -1.84 -1.54
C LEU A 383 -9.86 -1.03 -0.43
N PRO A 384 -9.98 -1.51 0.82
CA PRO A 384 -10.68 -0.74 1.84
C PRO A 384 -9.98 0.60 2.15
N ARG A 385 -8.64 0.68 2.09
CA ARG A 385 -7.89 1.93 2.22
C ARG A 385 -8.23 2.90 1.09
N MET A 386 -8.29 2.43 -0.16
CA MET A 386 -8.65 3.29 -1.29
C MET A 386 -10.06 3.85 -1.13
N LEU A 387 -11.03 2.98 -0.82
CA LEU A 387 -12.41 3.40 -0.62
C LEU A 387 -12.52 4.41 0.53
N TYR A 388 -11.88 4.13 1.66
CA TYR A 388 -11.81 5.03 2.81
C TYR A 388 -11.18 6.37 2.45
N THR A 389 -9.96 6.36 1.92
CA THR A 389 -9.20 7.58 1.60
C THR A 389 -9.94 8.44 0.59
N ASN A 390 -10.47 7.86 -0.48
CA ASN A 390 -11.18 8.62 -1.50
C ASN A 390 -12.51 9.18 -0.99
N TRP A 391 -13.25 8.41 -0.20
CA TRP A 391 -14.43 8.91 0.50
C TRP A 391 -14.08 10.14 1.36
N LYS A 392 -13.05 10.05 2.21
CA LYS A 392 -12.65 11.18 3.09
C LYS A 392 -12.13 12.38 2.31
N ILE A 393 -11.45 12.17 1.18
CA ILE A 393 -11.04 13.27 0.29
C ILE A 393 -12.28 13.98 -0.26
N LEU A 394 -13.24 13.23 -0.81
CA LEU A 394 -14.46 13.79 -1.39
C LEU A 394 -15.31 14.53 -0.34
N ASP A 395 -15.48 13.96 0.85
CA ASP A 395 -16.21 14.62 1.94
C ASP A 395 -15.57 15.96 2.34
N SER A 396 -14.24 16.09 2.21
CA SER A 396 -13.54 17.33 2.54
C SER A 396 -13.65 18.44 1.49
N ILE A 397 -14.14 18.12 0.29
CA ILE A 397 -14.22 19.05 -0.86
C ILE A 397 -15.62 19.10 -1.51
N SER A 398 -16.61 18.40 -0.94
CA SER A 398 -17.99 18.35 -1.43
C SER A 398 -18.85 19.48 -0.89
#